data_AF-F0IDB7-F1
#
_entry.id   AF-F0IDB7-F1
#
_cell.length_a   1.000
_cell.length_b   1.000
_cell.length_c   1.000
_cell.angle_alpha   90.00
_cell.angle_beta   90.00
_cell.angle_gamma   90.00
#
_symmetry.space_group_name_H-M   'P 1'
#
loop_
_entity.id
_entity.type
_entity.pdbx_description
1 polymer ?
#
loop_
_entity_poly.entity_id
_entity_poly.type
_entity_poly.pdbx_seq_one_letter_code
_entity_poly.pdbx_strand_id
1 'polypeptide(L)'
;MGCNWNLLKTLDVSQNEDLRGLKAEFNQLESLKINNPRYLTDIRIAVNNFSEAELLKVSQGLPKIKEGNFYLNQPKLEREHNQVNSEIIRIAQKKGWHVWLNDWEWYADQ
;
A
#
# COMPACT_ATOMS: atom_id res chain seq x y z
N MET A 1 -1.04 -0.55 -12.38
CA MET A 1 -1.31 0.88 -12.68
C MET A 1 -0.39 1.73 -11.81
N GLY A 2 0.21 2.80 -12.35
CA GLY A 2 1.06 3.71 -11.58
C GLY A 2 0.46 5.11 -11.55
N CYS A 3 0.16 5.61 -10.35
CA CYS A 3 -0.32 6.98 -10.11
C CYS A 3 0.61 7.76 -9.17
N ASN A 4 1.90 7.41 -9.17
CA ASN A 4 2.91 8.00 -8.30
C ASN A 4 3.02 9.52 -8.53
N TRP A 5 3.27 10.29 -7.48
CA TRP A 5 3.44 11.77 -7.54
C TRP A 5 2.20 12.54 -8.02
N ASN A 6 1.08 12.36 -7.31
CA ASN A 6 -0.08 13.23 -7.47
C ASN A 6 -0.55 13.78 -6.12
N LEU A 7 -1.55 14.65 -6.15
CA LEU A 7 -2.24 15.17 -4.96
C LEU A 7 -3.57 14.43 -4.73
N LEU A 8 -3.62 13.14 -5.09
CA LEU A 8 -4.83 12.34 -4.96
C LEU A 8 -5.12 12.08 -3.49
N LYS A 9 -6.36 12.33 -3.08
CA LYS A 9 -6.88 12.00 -1.75
C LYS A 9 -7.57 10.63 -1.69
N THR A 10 -8.08 10.17 -2.82
CA THR A 10 -8.75 8.87 -2.94
C THR A 10 -8.30 8.17 -4.21
N LEU A 11 -8.23 6.85 -4.16
CA LEU A 11 -7.97 6.01 -5.32
C LEU A 11 -8.94 4.83 -5.31
N ASP A 12 -9.70 4.69 -6.39
CA ASP A 12 -10.60 3.55 -6.59
C ASP A 12 -10.09 2.70 -7.76
N VAL A 13 -9.58 1.52 -7.45
CA VAL A 13 -9.16 0.49 -8.41
C VAL A 13 -10.03 -0.77 -8.28
N SER A 14 -11.21 -0.66 -7.68
CA SER A 14 -12.11 -1.78 -7.40
C SER A 14 -12.60 -2.53 -8.64
N GLN A 15 -12.63 -1.87 -9.80
CA GLN A 15 -13.07 -2.45 -11.07
C GLN A 15 -11.94 -3.15 -11.85
N ASN A 16 -10.70 -3.17 -11.32
CA ASN A 16 -9.56 -3.77 -12.01
C ASN A 16 -9.32 -5.21 -11.52
N GLU A 17 -10.11 -6.15 -12.04
CA GLU A 17 -10.08 -7.57 -11.62
C GLU A 17 -8.74 -8.27 -11.89
N ASP A 18 -8.03 -7.85 -12.95
CA ASP A 18 -6.72 -8.39 -13.36
C ASP A 18 -5.52 -7.62 -12.80
N LEU A 19 -5.73 -6.78 -11.78
CA LEU A 19 -4.67 -5.95 -11.21
C LEU A 19 -3.56 -6.82 -10.59
N ARG A 20 -2.38 -6.83 -11.23
CA ARG A 20 -1.19 -7.55 -10.74
C ARG A 20 -0.31 -6.70 -9.81
N GLY A 21 -0.28 -5.40 -10.06
CA GLY A 21 0.54 -4.45 -9.29
C GLY A 21 -0.09 -3.06 -9.21
N LEU A 22 -0.07 -2.50 -8.00
CA LEU A 22 -0.51 -1.13 -7.69
C LEU A 22 0.68 -0.29 -7.24
N LYS A 23 0.95 0.81 -7.94
CA LYS A 23 1.89 1.83 -7.49
C LYS A 23 1.13 3.15 -7.29
N ALA A 24 1.01 3.56 -6.04
CA ALA A 24 0.33 4.78 -5.59
C ALA A 24 1.13 5.48 -4.48
N GLU A 25 2.45 5.26 -4.49
CA GLU A 25 3.40 5.90 -3.58
C GLU A 25 3.45 7.42 -3.83
N PHE A 26 3.80 8.20 -2.79
CA PHE A 26 3.93 9.66 -2.85
C PHE A 26 2.67 10.37 -3.35
N ASN A 27 1.57 10.22 -2.60
CA ASN A 27 0.31 10.91 -2.82
C ASN A 27 -0.18 11.56 -1.51
N GLN A 28 -1.46 11.91 -1.43
CA GLN A 28 -2.13 12.34 -0.18
C GLN A 28 -3.31 11.41 0.12
N LEU A 29 -3.20 10.13 -0.24
CA LEU A 29 -4.32 9.20 -0.17
C LEU A 29 -4.71 8.97 1.29
N GLU A 30 -6.00 9.14 1.54
CA GLU A 30 -6.66 8.82 2.80
C GLU A 30 -7.56 7.59 2.65
N SER A 31 -7.94 7.23 1.40
CA SER A 31 -8.74 6.04 1.09
C SER A 31 -8.30 5.33 -0.19
N LEU A 32 -8.28 4.00 -0.13
CA LEU A 32 -7.95 3.11 -1.23
C LEU A 32 -9.00 2.01 -1.33
N LYS A 33 -9.79 2.05 -2.41
CA LYS A 33 -10.75 0.98 -2.72
C LYS A 33 -10.12 -0.01 -3.69
N ILE A 34 -9.95 -1.25 -3.24
CA ILE A 34 -9.41 -2.36 -4.01
C ILE A 34 -10.30 -3.59 -3.78
N ASN A 35 -10.70 -4.27 -4.86
CA ASN A 35 -11.63 -5.41 -4.79
C ASN A 35 -10.88 -6.74 -4.84
N ASN A 36 -9.98 -6.97 -3.88
CA ASN A 36 -9.25 -8.23 -3.68
C ASN A 36 -8.79 -8.92 -5.00
N PRO A 37 -7.94 -8.27 -5.82
CA PRO A 37 -7.57 -8.83 -7.11
C PRO A 37 -6.77 -10.10 -6.91
N ARG A 38 -7.25 -11.21 -7.48
CA ARG A 38 -6.67 -12.55 -7.28
C ARG A 38 -5.19 -12.64 -7.69
N TYR A 39 -4.74 -11.74 -8.58
CA TYR A 39 -3.40 -11.73 -9.14
C TYR A 39 -2.48 -10.65 -8.56
N LEU A 40 -2.95 -9.89 -7.57
CA LEU A 40 -2.14 -8.82 -6.97
C LEU A 40 -0.96 -9.43 -6.21
N THR A 41 0.25 -8.99 -6.58
CA THR A 41 1.51 -9.46 -5.98
C THR A 41 2.42 -8.31 -5.55
N ASP A 42 2.11 -7.08 -5.97
CA ASP A 42 2.86 -5.88 -5.56
C ASP A 42 1.91 -4.71 -5.27
N ILE A 43 2.04 -4.10 -4.10
CA ILE A 43 1.31 -2.88 -3.73
C ILE A 43 2.25 -1.88 -3.07
N ARG A 44 2.26 -0.64 -3.59
CA ARG A 44 3.05 0.49 -3.09
C ARG A 44 2.16 1.65 -2.73
N ILE A 45 2.06 1.95 -1.45
CA ILE A 45 1.20 3.03 -0.91
C ILE A 45 1.91 3.88 0.15
N ALA A 46 3.21 3.71 0.33
CA ALA A 46 4.00 4.58 1.18
C ALA A 46 3.97 6.04 0.71
N VAL A 47 4.29 6.94 1.63
CA VAL A 47 4.26 8.39 1.49
C VAL A 47 2.86 8.85 1.14
N ASN A 48 1.92 8.58 2.05
CA ASN A 48 0.51 8.94 1.95
C ASN A 48 -0.03 9.37 3.33
N ASN A 49 -1.35 9.50 3.47
CA ASN A 49 -2.00 9.98 4.69
C ASN A 49 -3.06 8.97 5.20
N PHE A 50 -2.80 7.67 5.03
CA PHE A 50 -3.76 6.64 5.42
C PHE A 50 -3.90 6.53 6.94
N SER A 51 -5.14 6.58 7.43
CA SER A 51 -5.44 6.25 8.82
C SER A 51 -5.24 4.76 9.11
N GLU A 52 -5.05 4.41 10.38
CA GLU A 52 -4.96 3.02 10.84
C GLU A 52 -6.17 2.19 10.40
N ALA A 53 -7.37 2.76 10.53
CA ALA A 53 -8.62 2.11 10.17
C ALA A 53 -8.70 1.78 8.67
N GLU A 54 -8.17 2.65 7.80
CA GLU A 54 -8.16 2.39 6.37
C GLU A 54 -7.12 1.33 5.99
N LEU A 55 -5.92 1.39 6.58
CA LEU A 55 -4.89 0.38 6.36
C LEU A 55 -5.30 -1.02 6.83
N LEU A 56 -6.09 -1.10 7.91
CA LEU A 56 -6.71 -2.36 8.35
C LEU A 56 -7.65 -2.91 7.29
N LYS A 57 -8.54 -2.09 6.73
CA LYS A 57 -9.45 -2.52 5.65
C LYS A 57 -8.70 -2.99 4.41
N VAL A 58 -7.69 -2.22 3.97
CA VAL A 58 -6.83 -2.59 2.83
C VAL A 58 -6.18 -3.95 3.09
N SER A 59 -5.55 -4.13 4.26
CA SER A 59 -4.84 -5.36 4.61
C SER A 59 -5.79 -6.56 4.72
N GLN A 60 -6.99 -6.37 5.26
CA GLN A 60 -8.03 -7.40 5.30
C GLN A 60 -8.51 -7.81 3.90
N GLY A 61 -8.60 -6.85 2.98
CA GLY A 61 -9.00 -7.04 1.60
C GLY A 61 -7.91 -7.62 0.68
N LEU A 62 -6.66 -7.75 1.13
CA LEU A 62 -5.59 -8.34 0.34
C LEU A 62 -5.84 -9.83 0.03
N PRO A 63 -5.45 -10.33 -1.16
CA PRO A 63 -5.53 -11.75 -1.48
C PRO A 63 -4.51 -12.55 -0.66
N LYS A 64 -4.82 -13.83 -0.44
CA LYS A 64 -3.83 -14.78 0.07
C LYS A 64 -2.96 -15.24 -1.10
N ILE A 65 -1.67 -14.98 -1.01
CA ILE A 65 -0.68 -15.25 -2.06
C ILE A 65 0.47 -16.09 -1.51
N LYS A 66 1.28 -16.64 -2.41
CA LYS A 66 2.50 -17.37 -2.04
C LYS A 66 3.61 -16.41 -1.61
N GLU A 67 3.77 -15.32 -2.36
CA GLU A 67 4.80 -14.30 -2.17
C GLU A 67 4.38 -13.02 -2.89
N GLY A 68 4.60 -11.87 -2.25
CA GLY A 68 4.36 -10.55 -2.84
C GLY A 68 4.84 -9.44 -1.91
N ASN A 69 4.96 -8.23 -2.44
CA ASN A 69 5.54 -7.09 -1.73
C ASN A 69 4.48 -6.05 -1.38
N PHE A 70 4.44 -5.67 -0.10
CA PHE A 70 3.62 -4.59 0.40
C PHE A 70 4.49 -3.46 0.95
N TYR A 71 4.67 -2.45 0.11
CA TYR A 71 5.43 -1.26 0.39
C TYR A 71 4.52 -0.23 1.09
N LEU A 72 4.51 -0.29 2.42
CA LEU A 72 3.46 0.30 3.26
C LEU A 72 3.85 1.64 3.88
N ASN A 73 5.12 1.82 4.24
CA ASN A 73 5.56 3.01 4.97
C ASN A 73 6.99 3.40 4.62
N GLN A 74 7.29 4.70 4.67
CA GLN A 74 8.65 5.25 4.59
C GLN A 74 8.83 6.39 5.61
N PRO A 75 9.01 6.08 6.91
CA PRO A 75 8.97 7.05 8.00
C PRO A 75 10.13 8.05 7.99
N LYS A 76 11.16 7.81 7.18
CA LYS A 76 12.25 8.77 6.94
C LYS A 76 11.84 9.98 6.10
N LEU A 77 10.73 9.90 5.37
CA LEU A 77 10.24 10.98 4.52
C LEU A 77 9.21 11.82 5.26
N GLU A 78 9.37 13.15 5.25
CA GLU A 78 8.49 14.08 5.97
C GLU A 78 7.02 14.00 5.51
N ARG A 79 6.80 13.63 4.25
CA ARG A 79 5.46 13.49 3.65
C ARG A 79 4.79 12.15 3.96
N GLU A 80 5.44 11.29 4.74
CA GLU A 80 4.85 10.04 5.20
C GLU A 80 4.01 10.28 6.45
N HIS A 81 2.72 10.01 6.33
CA HIS A 81 1.74 10.14 7.40
C HIS A 81 0.85 8.90 7.54
N ASN A 82 1.20 7.80 6.87
CA ASN A 82 0.53 6.53 7.06
C ASN A 82 0.63 6.05 8.51
N GLN A 83 -0.51 5.79 9.13
CA GLN A 83 -0.62 5.34 10.52
C GLN A 83 -0.54 3.82 10.60
N VAL A 84 0.69 3.29 10.56
CA VAL A 84 0.95 1.84 10.58
C VAL A 84 1.07 1.31 12.00
N ASN A 85 0.43 0.16 12.28
CA ASN A 85 0.57 -0.58 13.52
C ASN A 85 0.91 -2.07 13.27
N SER A 86 1.17 -2.80 14.35
CA SER A 86 1.56 -4.22 14.29
C SER A 86 0.46 -5.15 13.75
N GLU A 87 -0.81 -4.80 13.92
CA GLU A 87 -1.93 -5.62 13.44
C GLU A 87 -2.07 -5.57 11.92
N ILE A 88 -1.91 -4.38 11.32
CA ILE A 88 -1.86 -4.18 9.86
C ILE A 88 -0.78 -5.09 9.25
N ILE A 89 0.43 -5.03 9.82
CA ILE A 89 1.58 -5.82 9.37
C ILE A 89 1.28 -7.33 9.49
N ARG A 90 0.75 -7.76 10.64
CA ARG A 90 0.42 -9.16 10.91
C ARG A 90 -0.62 -9.72 9.93
N ILE A 91 -1.65 -8.95 9.61
CA ILE A 91 -2.70 -9.37 8.67
C ILE A 91 -2.10 -9.59 7.27
N ALA A 92 -1.30 -8.65 6.79
CA ALA A 92 -0.64 -8.76 5.48
C ALA A 92 0.32 -9.96 5.43
N GLN A 93 1.18 -10.13 6.44
CA GLN A 93 2.12 -11.26 6.52
C GLN A 93 1.41 -12.62 6.55
N LYS A 94 0.30 -12.75 7.31
CA LYS A 94 -0.51 -13.98 7.32
C LYS A 94 -1.10 -14.34 5.97
N LYS A 95 -1.26 -13.35 5.08
CA LYS A 95 -1.74 -13.53 3.70
C LYS A 95 -0.60 -13.75 2.70
N GLY A 96 0.65 -13.82 3.14
CA GLY A 96 1.82 -14.10 2.30
C GLY A 96 2.53 -12.86 1.76
N TRP A 97 2.25 -11.68 2.32
CA TRP A 97 2.87 -10.42 1.90
C TRP A 97 4.10 -10.08 2.74
N HIS A 98 5.20 -9.77 2.08
CA HIS A 98 6.36 -9.15 2.70
C HIS A 98 6.08 -7.65 2.88
N VAL A 99 6.02 -7.17 4.12
CA VAL A 99 5.72 -5.78 4.44
C VAL A 99 7.01 -4.99 4.61
N TRP A 100 7.18 -3.98 3.78
CA TRP A 100 8.32 -3.08 3.76
C TRP A 100 7.96 -1.76 4.45
N LEU A 101 8.78 -1.33 5.42
CA LEU A 101 8.50 -0.16 6.27
C LEU A 101 9.61 0.90 6.28
N ASN A 102 10.76 0.67 5.63
CA ASN A 102 11.89 1.61 5.61
C ASN A 102 13.04 1.22 4.66
N ASP A 103 13.00 0.03 4.06
CA ASP A 103 14.19 -0.63 3.51
C ASP A 103 14.30 -0.56 1.98
N TRP A 104 13.73 0.47 1.35
CA TRP A 104 14.02 0.76 -0.05
C TRP A 104 14.74 2.11 -0.20
N GLU A 105 15.94 2.07 -0.77
CA GLU A 105 16.79 3.25 -0.97
C GLU A 105 16.48 4.00 -2.28
N TRP A 106 15.49 3.55 -3.06
CA TRP A 106 15.23 4.06 -4.42
C TRP A 106 14.86 5.54 -4.52
N TYR A 107 14.59 6.22 -3.40
CA TYR A 107 14.10 7.61 -3.42
C TYR A 107 14.89 8.54 -2.48
N ALA A 108 16.14 8.21 -2.13
CA ALA A 108 16.97 9.05 -1.26
C ALA A 108 17.37 10.42 -1.87
N ASP A 109 17.17 10.63 -3.17
CA ASP A 109 17.62 11.84 -3.89
C ASP A 109 16.52 12.50 -4.74
N GLN A 110 15.35 12.82 -4.16
CA GLN A 110 14.41 13.79 -4.77
C GLN A 110 13.77 14.74 -3.76
#